data_AF-D6Z153-F1
#
_entry.id   AF-D6Z153-F1
#
_cell.length_a   1.000
_cell.length_b   1.000
_cell.length_c   1.000
_cell.angle_alpha   90.00
_cell.angle_beta   90.00
_cell.angle_gamma   90.00
#
_symmetry.space_group_name_H-M   'P 1'
#
loop_
_entity.id
_entity.type
_entity.pdbx_description
1 polymer ?
#
loop_
_entity_poly.entity_id
_entity_poly.type
_entity_poly.pdbx_seq_one_letter_code
_entity_poly.pdbx_strand_id
1 'polypeptide(L)'
;MRLLVGLGNPGGEYELTRHNVGFIFTDYLADRHGISLKNEKKWDAEVGRGTLWGQPVMLVKPLTYMNRSGLAVGKIARFFQLEPTSVVVFQDELDLPLGACRLVQGRGAGGHNGIKSLMDHLASRDFVRFRIGVGRPPAARAAAGFVLARFSPAELQVVDKLLPFLEEGVEMLLKRDLQAAMNLVNASTGADLQESV
;
A
#
# COMPACT_ATOMS: atom_id res chain seq x y z
N MET A 1 -0.17 5.18 -17.56
CA MET A 1 -0.56 4.03 -16.73
C MET A 1 0.03 4.20 -15.35
N ARG A 2 -0.70 3.89 -14.27
CA ARG A 2 -0.15 3.91 -12.91
C ARG A 2 0.13 2.50 -12.39
N LEU A 3 1.18 2.38 -11.58
CA LEU A 3 1.54 1.14 -10.90
C LEU A 3 1.09 1.25 -9.44
N LEU A 4 0.05 0.49 -9.05
CA LEU A 4 -0.47 0.47 -7.68
C LEU A 4 0.10 -0.76 -6.96
N VAL A 5 0.97 -0.53 -5.99
CA VAL A 5 1.80 -1.56 -5.35
C VAL A 5 1.37 -1.73 -3.90
N GLY A 6 0.79 -2.88 -3.57
CA GLY A 6 0.66 -3.32 -2.18
C GLY A 6 1.98 -3.87 -1.67
N LEU A 7 2.46 -3.42 -0.53
CA LEU A 7 3.56 -4.07 0.17
C LEU A 7 3.06 -5.14 1.16
N GLY A 8 3.83 -6.23 1.25
CA GLY A 8 3.56 -7.37 2.11
C GLY A 8 4.65 -8.43 1.98
N ASN A 9 4.60 -9.46 2.83
CA ASN A 9 5.37 -10.68 2.67
C ASN A 9 4.48 -11.79 2.06
N PRO A 10 5.02 -12.62 1.16
CA PRO A 10 4.29 -13.77 0.59
C PRO A 10 4.20 -14.93 1.58
N GLY A 11 3.13 -15.73 1.48
CA GLY A 11 2.92 -16.94 2.29
C GLY A 11 1.78 -16.79 3.30
N GLY A 12 1.05 -17.89 3.55
CA GLY A 12 -0.19 -17.90 4.35
C GLY A 12 -0.02 -17.44 5.80
N GLU A 13 1.19 -17.58 6.35
CA GLU A 13 1.52 -17.06 7.69
C GLU A 13 1.45 -15.53 7.78
N TYR A 14 1.67 -14.81 6.67
CA TYR A 14 1.73 -13.35 6.63
C TYR A 14 0.43 -12.66 6.17
N GLU A 15 -0.51 -13.40 5.56
CA GLU A 15 -1.70 -12.84 4.88
C GLU A 15 -2.43 -11.76 5.69
N LEU A 16 -2.65 -12.00 6.98
CA LEU A 16 -3.38 -11.10 7.88
C LEU A 16 -2.49 -10.35 8.86
N THR A 17 -1.18 -10.25 8.57
CA THR A 17 -0.24 -9.48 9.39
C THR A 17 -0.35 -7.99 9.09
N ARG A 18 0.00 -7.17 10.09
CA ARG A 18 0.04 -5.71 9.95
C ARG A 18 0.90 -5.27 8.75
N HIS A 19 2.00 -5.97 8.51
CA HIS A 19 2.92 -5.70 7.41
C HIS A 19 2.33 -5.99 6.01
N ASN A 20 1.19 -6.70 5.95
CA ASN A 20 0.49 -7.05 4.72
C ASN A 20 -0.74 -6.17 4.47
N VAL A 21 -0.94 -5.08 5.21
CA VAL A 21 -2.08 -4.17 4.98
C VAL A 21 -2.10 -3.60 3.55
N GLY A 22 -0.94 -3.44 2.92
CA GLY A 22 -0.84 -3.06 1.51
C GLY A 22 -1.36 -4.15 0.55
N PHE A 23 -1.08 -5.42 0.83
CA PHE A 23 -1.66 -6.55 0.09
C PHE A 23 -3.17 -6.62 0.28
N ILE A 24 -3.65 -6.52 1.53
CA ILE A 24 -5.09 -6.53 1.85
C ILE A 24 -5.83 -5.47 1.03
N PHE A 25 -5.31 -4.23 0.99
CA PHE A 25 -5.94 -3.17 0.20
C PHE A 25 -5.83 -3.41 -1.32
N THR A 26 -4.77 -4.06 -1.79
CA THR A 26 -4.63 -4.40 -3.21
C THR A 26 -5.62 -5.48 -3.63
N ASP A 27 -5.86 -6.47 -2.78
CA ASP A 27 -6.86 -7.51 -2.98
C ASP A 27 -8.28 -6.91 -2.95
N TYR A 28 -8.55 -6.01 -2.01
CA TYR A 28 -9.81 -5.25 -1.98
C TYR A 28 -10.06 -4.50 -3.29
N LEU A 29 -9.08 -3.74 -3.82
CA LEU A 29 -9.22 -3.03 -5.09
C LEU A 29 -9.42 -4.01 -6.27
N ALA A 30 -8.70 -5.12 -6.27
CA ALA A 30 -8.79 -6.15 -7.30
C ALA A 30 -10.21 -6.73 -7.36
N ASP A 31 -10.74 -7.15 -6.21
CA ASP A 31 -12.07 -7.74 -6.09
C ASP A 31 -13.18 -6.73 -6.44
N ARG A 32 -13.08 -5.50 -5.89
CA ARG A 32 -14.10 -4.46 -6.07
C ARG A 32 -14.28 -4.04 -7.54
N HIS A 33 -13.20 -4.10 -8.32
CA HIS A 33 -13.17 -3.69 -9.73
C HIS A 33 -13.02 -4.86 -10.72
N GLY A 34 -13.11 -6.11 -10.25
CA GLY A 34 -13.03 -7.30 -11.11
C GLY A 34 -11.69 -7.49 -11.82
N ILE A 35 -10.59 -7.04 -11.21
CA ILE A 35 -9.23 -7.19 -11.76
C ILE A 35 -8.62 -8.49 -11.23
N SER A 36 -8.46 -9.50 -12.08
CA SER A 36 -7.81 -10.75 -11.66
C SER A 36 -6.31 -10.57 -11.46
N LEU A 37 -5.82 -10.80 -10.24
CA LEU A 37 -4.40 -10.91 -9.94
C LEU A 37 -3.89 -12.30 -10.34
N LYS A 38 -2.76 -12.36 -11.06
CA LYS A 38 -2.11 -13.60 -11.48
C LYS A 38 -0.65 -13.62 -11.07
N ASN A 39 -0.16 -14.77 -10.65
CA ASN A 39 1.26 -14.96 -10.38
C ASN A 39 2.06 -14.86 -11.69
N GLU A 40 2.91 -13.85 -11.78
CA GLU A 40 3.75 -13.55 -12.93
C GLU A 40 5.22 -13.74 -12.55
N LYS A 41 5.74 -14.96 -12.75
CA LYS A 41 7.13 -15.33 -12.39
C LYS A 41 8.19 -14.38 -12.93
N LYS A 42 7.99 -13.78 -14.11
CA LYS A 42 8.94 -12.81 -14.68
C LYS A 42 9.12 -11.56 -13.81
N TRP A 43 8.07 -11.19 -13.07
CA TRP A 43 8.02 -10.03 -12.19
C TRP A 43 8.27 -10.37 -10.73
N ASP A 44 8.32 -11.66 -10.37
CA ASP A 44 8.38 -12.09 -8.97
C ASP A 44 7.23 -11.46 -8.16
N ALA A 45 6.01 -11.43 -8.74
CA ALA A 45 4.85 -10.72 -8.20
C ALA A 45 3.51 -11.32 -8.66
N GLU A 46 2.44 -11.09 -7.91
CA GLU A 46 1.07 -11.17 -8.43
C GLU A 46 0.71 -9.85 -9.08
N VAL A 47 0.17 -9.92 -10.29
CA VAL A 47 -0.13 -8.74 -11.12
C VAL A 47 -1.52 -8.85 -11.73
N GLY A 48 -2.26 -7.76 -11.69
CA GLY A 48 -3.52 -7.59 -12.40
C GLY A 48 -3.51 -6.29 -13.19
N ARG A 49 -4.01 -6.32 -14.42
CA ARG A 49 -4.14 -5.11 -15.25
C ARG A 49 -5.62 -4.80 -15.44
N GLY A 50 -5.94 -3.52 -15.39
CA GLY A 50 -7.31 -3.08 -15.58
C GLY A 50 -7.40 -1.57 -15.76
N THR A 51 -8.62 -1.08 -15.66
CA THR A 51 -8.94 0.33 -15.73
C THR A 51 -9.72 0.70 -14.48
N LEU A 52 -9.23 1.69 -13.73
CA LEU A 52 -9.91 2.25 -12.58
C LEU A 52 -10.32 3.67 -12.91
N TRP A 53 -11.62 3.97 -12.83
CA TRP A 53 -12.20 5.29 -13.17
C TRP A 53 -11.70 5.88 -14.50
N GLY A 54 -11.60 5.04 -15.54
CA GLY A 54 -11.13 5.45 -16.87
C GLY A 54 -9.61 5.56 -17.03
N GLN A 55 -8.82 5.28 -15.98
CA GLN A 55 -7.36 5.32 -16.02
C GLN A 55 -6.75 3.91 -16.08
N PRO A 56 -5.79 3.63 -16.98
CA PRO A 56 -5.11 2.35 -17.03
C PRO A 56 -4.20 2.18 -15.82
N VAL A 57 -4.36 1.07 -15.10
CA VAL A 57 -3.57 0.71 -13.92
C VAL A 57 -3.04 -0.71 -13.99
N MET A 58 -1.99 -0.94 -13.20
CA MET A 58 -1.49 -2.27 -12.88
C MET A 58 -1.42 -2.41 -11.36
N LEU A 59 -2.21 -3.34 -10.81
CA LEU A 59 -2.13 -3.77 -9.43
C LEU A 59 -0.97 -4.76 -9.28
N VAL A 60 -0.15 -4.59 -8.25
CA VAL A 60 1.04 -5.43 -8.00
C VAL A 60 1.17 -5.77 -6.52
N LYS A 61 1.34 -7.05 -6.23
CA LYS A 61 1.80 -7.56 -4.93
C LYS A 61 3.13 -8.29 -5.13
N PRO A 62 4.28 -7.71 -4.76
CA PRO A 62 5.57 -8.37 -4.87
C PRO A 62 5.60 -9.69 -4.10
N LEU A 63 5.95 -10.80 -4.75
CA LEU A 63 6.12 -12.10 -4.10
C LEU A 63 7.56 -12.33 -3.61
N THR A 64 8.30 -11.24 -3.41
CA THR A 64 9.57 -11.21 -2.69
C THR A 64 9.34 -10.94 -1.21
N TYR A 65 10.30 -11.26 -0.34
CA TYR A 65 10.29 -10.71 1.02
C TYR A 65 10.31 -9.17 1.01
N MET A 66 9.74 -8.55 2.04
CA MET A 66 9.53 -7.11 2.12
C MET A 66 10.80 -6.29 1.82
N ASN A 67 11.94 -6.67 2.39
CA ASN A 67 13.21 -5.96 2.18
C ASN A 67 13.74 -6.03 0.73
N ARG A 68 13.09 -6.81 -0.13
CA ARG A 68 13.42 -7.02 -1.54
C ARG A 68 12.29 -6.58 -2.49
N SER A 69 11.23 -5.96 -2.00
CA SER A 69 10.09 -5.51 -2.83
C SER A 69 10.51 -4.60 -4.00
N GLY A 70 11.60 -3.84 -3.86
CA GLY A 70 12.14 -3.02 -4.93
C GLY A 70 12.63 -3.81 -6.14
N LEU A 71 13.06 -5.06 -5.97
CA LEU A 71 13.49 -5.92 -7.09
C LEU A 71 12.34 -6.13 -8.08
N ALA A 72 11.17 -6.52 -7.58
CA ALA A 72 9.97 -6.75 -8.38
C ALA A 72 9.45 -5.43 -8.98
N VAL A 73 9.24 -4.42 -8.13
CA VAL A 73 8.66 -3.12 -8.54
C VAL A 73 9.57 -2.41 -9.55
N GLY A 74 10.88 -2.38 -9.31
CA GLY A 74 11.86 -1.77 -10.21
C GLY A 74 11.95 -2.48 -11.55
N LYS A 75 11.86 -3.82 -11.58
CA LYS A 75 11.78 -4.61 -12.83
C LYS A 75 10.58 -4.17 -13.67
N ILE A 76 9.40 -4.08 -13.05
CA ILE A 76 8.14 -3.72 -13.73
C ILE A 76 8.23 -2.27 -14.24
N ALA A 77 8.63 -1.33 -13.38
CA ALA A 77 8.74 0.08 -13.72
C ALA A 77 9.68 0.31 -14.91
N ARG A 78 10.87 -0.32 -14.92
CA ARG A 78 11.81 -0.23 -16.05
C ARG A 78 11.24 -0.83 -17.34
N PHE A 79 10.60 -1.99 -17.25
CA PHE A 79 10.03 -2.65 -18.43
C PHE A 79 8.95 -1.80 -19.12
N PHE A 80 8.08 -1.16 -18.32
CA PHE A 80 7.03 -0.27 -18.83
C PHE A 80 7.47 1.19 -18.98
N GLN A 81 8.75 1.50 -18.76
CA GLN A 81 9.30 2.86 -18.83
C GLN A 81 8.49 3.86 -17.98
N LEU A 82 8.12 3.44 -16.77
CA LEU A 82 7.32 4.25 -15.85
C LEU A 82 8.24 5.16 -15.03
N GLU A 83 7.89 6.43 -14.98
CA GLU A 83 8.48 7.39 -14.04
C GLU A 83 8.12 7.01 -12.59
N PRO A 84 9.00 7.28 -11.61
CA PRO A 84 8.71 7.04 -10.19
C PRO A 84 7.40 7.66 -9.71
N THR A 85 7.01 8.82 -10.26
CA THR A 85 5.74 9.51 -9.95
C THR A 85 4.50 8.73 -10.40
N SER A 86 4.64 7.77 -11.31
CA SER A 86 3.56 6.86 -11.72
C SER A 86 3.38 5.67 -10.76
N VAL A 87 4.28 5.50 -9.80
CA VAL A 87 4.22 4.45 -8.78
C VAL A 87 3.49 4.97 -7.55
N VAL A 88 2.49 4.22 -7.11
CA VAL A 88 1.70 4.45 -5.89
C VAL A 88 1.87 3.24 -5.00
N VAL A 89 2.27 3.45 -3.75
CA VAL A 89 2.61 2.38 -2.82
C VAL A 89 1.69 2.39 -1.62
N PHE A 90 1.16 1.22 -1.25
CA PHE A 90 0.38 1.01 -0.04
C PHE A 90 1.26 0.28 0.98
N GLN A 91 1.52 0.91 2.12
CA GLN A 91 2.42 0.40 3.16
C GLN A 91 1.78 0.50 4.54
N ASP A 92 2.23 -0.32 5.48
CA ASP A 92 1.97 -0.09 6.89
C ASP A 92 2.77 1.11 7.42
N GLU A 93 2.23 1.73 8.45
CA GLU A 93 2.81 2.87 9.14
C GLU A 93 2.59 2.75 10.66
N LEU A 94 3.69 2.60 11.39
CA LEU A 94 3.68 2.46 12.84
C LEU A 94 3.30 3.77 13.53
N ASP A 95 3.67 4.91 12.93
CA ASP A 95 3.47 6.23 13.55
C ASP A 95 2.05 6.76 13.41
N LEU A 96 1.18 6.05 12.68
CA LEU A 96 -0.22 6.36 12.52
C LEU A 96 -1.07 5.35 13.29
N PRO A 97 -2.12 5.80 14.01
CA PRO A 97 -3.02 4.88 14.69
C PRO A 97 -3.77 4.02 13.66
N LEU A 98 -4.21 2.83 14.10
CA LEU A 98 -5.05 1.97 13.28
C LEU A 98 -6.32 2.71 12.85
N GLY A 99 -6.69 2.59 11.57
CA GLY A 99 -7.82 3.33 11.00
C GLY A 99 -7.48 4.72 10.48
N ALA A 100 -6.22 5.17 10.58
CA ALA A 100 -5.76 6.40 9.95
C ALA A 100 -4.96 6.11 8.68
N CYS A 101 -4.95 7.06 7.76
CA CYS A 101 -4.08 7.05 6.59
C CYS A 101 -3.48 8.44 6.36
N ARG A 102 -2.27 8.49 5.79
CA ARG A 102 -1.69 9.72 5.25
C ARG A 102 -1.14 9.48 3.85
N LEU A 103 -1.41 10.40 2.94
CA LEU A 103 -0.84 10.40 1.59
C LEU A 103 0.39 11.32 1.55
N VAL A 104 1.52 10.78 1.09
CA VAL A 104 2.78 11.53 0.96
C VAL A 104 3.47 11.25 -0.38
N GLN A 105 4.38 12.13 -0.78
CA GLN A 105 5.33 11.92 -1.88
C GLN A 105 6.71 12.42 -1.45
N GLY A 106 7.79 11.82 -1.95
CA GLY A 106 9.15 12.36 -1.79
C GLY A 106 9.76 12.24 -0.38
N ARG A 107 9.14 11.49 0.54
CA ARG A 107 9.60 11.34 1.93
C ARG A 107 10.57 10.16 2.07
N GLY A 108 11.46 10.19 3.07
CA GLY A 108 12.38 9.08 3.37
C GLY A 108 11.67 7.79 3.83
N ALA A 109 12.40 6.69 3.98
CA ALA A 109 11.84 5.37 4.27
C ALA A 109 11.28 5.19 5.69
N GLY A 110 11.70 6.02 6.66
CA GLY A 110 11.19 5.95 8.03
C GLY A 110 11.42 4.59 8.73
N GLY A 111 12.46 3.86 8.35
CA GLY A 111 12.74 2.51 8.86
C GLY A 111 11.96 1.38 8.19
N HIS A 112 11.04 1.67 7.27
CA HIS A 112 10.30 0.65 6.54
C HIS A 112 11.16 0.00 5.43
N ASN A 113 11.49 -1.29 5.59
CA ASN A 113 12.41 -2.01 4.71
C ASN A 113 11.92 -2.13 3.26
N GLY A 114 10.62 -2.28 3.03
CA GLY A 114 10.03 -2.26 1.69
C GLY A 114 10.24 -0.93 0.96
N ILE A 115 9.94 0.19 1.61
CA ILE A 115 10.17 1.53 1.06
C ILE A 115 11.65 1.79 0.78
N LYS A 116 12.54 1.37 1.69
CA LYS A 116 14.00 1.42 1.45
C LYS A 116 14.37 0.67 0.18
N SER A 117 13.89 -0.57 0.04
CA SER A 117 14.10 -1.40 -1.15
C SER A 117 13.59 -0.73 -2.43
N LEU A 118 12.40 -0.14 -2.42
CA LEU A 118 11.83 0.58 -3.56
C LEU A 118 12.68 1.80 -3.95
N MET A 119 13.15 2.59 -2.98
CA MET A 119 14.02 3.74 -3.25
C MET A 119 15.31 3.32 -3.94
N ASP A 120 15.94 2.24 -3.46
CA ASP A 120 17.18 1.73 -4.03
C ASP A 120 17.00 1.27 -5.50
N HIS A 121 15.86 0.65 -5.83
CA HIS A 121 15.64 0.06 -7.15
C HIS A 121 14.91 0.95 -8.16
N LEU A 122 14.20 1.97 -7.68
CA LEU A 122 13.63 3.05 -8.51
C LEU A 122 14.59 4.22 -8.65
N ALA A 123 15.70 4.24 -7.90
CA ALA A 123 16.66 5.34 -7.82
C ALA A 123 15.99 6.70 -7.54
N SER A 124 14.89 6.68 -6.79
CA SER A 124 14.06 7.86 -6.52
C SER A 124 13.21 7.65 -5.27
N ARG A 125 12.81 8.77 -4.66
CA ARG A 125 11.83 8.85 -3.56
C ARG A 125 10.50 9.44 -4.00
N ASP A 126 10.37 9.83 -5.27
CA ASP A 126 9.29 10.69 -5.77
C ASP A 126 8.03 9.89 -6.19
N PHE A 127 7.85 8.71 -5.60
CA PHE A 127 6.64 7.92 -5.71
C PHE A 127 5.64 8.28 -4.61
N VAL A 128 4.36 8.08 -4.89
CA VAL A 128 3.26 8.38 -3.97
C VAL A 128 3.11 7.22 -2.98
N ARG A 129 2.81 7.52 -1.71
CA ARG A 129 2.61 6.51 -0.68
C ARG A 129 1.37 6.77 0.15
N PHE A 130 0.49 5.78 0.21
CA PHE A 130 -0.52 5.67 1.26
C PHE A 130 0.13 4.99 2.47
N ARG A 131 0.31 5.77 3.53
CA ARG A 131 0.82 5.32 4.82
C ARG A 131 -0.38 4.90 5.65
N ILE A 132 -0.64 3.59 5.71
CA ILE A 132 -1.80 3.02 6.37
C ILE A 132 -1.42 2.71 7.82
N GLY A 133 -2.08 3.37 8.76
CA GLY A 133 -1.77 3.25 10.18
C GLY A 133 -2.05 1.84 10.71
N VAL A 134 -1.06 1.27 11.39
CA VAL A 134 -1.19 -0.01 12.11
C VAL A 134 -0.93 0.14 13.61
N GLY A 135 -0.67 1.38 14.07
CA GLY A 135 -0.33 1.72 15.44
C GLY A 135 1.09 1.34 15.82
N ARG A 136 1.51 1.76 17.02
CA ARG A 136 2.78 1.35 17.61
C ARG A 136 2.57 0.16 18.56
N PRO A 137 3.58 -0.73 18.68
CA PRO A 137 3.56 -1.72 19.76
C PRO A 137 3.52 -1.03 21.14
N PRO A 138 2.93 -1.68 22.16
CA PRO A 138 3.21 -1.34 23.55
C PRO A 138 4.72 -1.35 23.81
N ALA A 139 5.21 -0.46 24.68
CA ALA A 139 6.64 -0.14 24.86
C ALA A 139 7.60 -1.33 25.06
N ALA A 140 7.09 -2.51 25.42
CA ALA A 140 7.87 -3.73 25.62
C ALA A 140 8.10 -4.60 24.36
N ARG A 141 7.49 -4.29 23.20
CA ARG A 141 7.56 -5.14 22.00
C ARG A 141 8.34 -4.48 20.86
N ALA A 142 9.28 -5.23 20.28
CA ALA A 142 10.04 -4.79 19.12
C ALA A 142 9.12 -4.55 17.90
N ALA A 143 9.35 -3.44 17.19
CA ALA A 143 8.58 -3.03 16.02
C ALA A 143 8.47 -4.14 14.95
N ALA A 144 9.57 -4.83 14.66
CA ALA A 144 9.60 -5.94 13.69
C ALA A 144 8.64 -7.08 14.07
N GLY A 145 8.61 -7.47 15.35
CA GLY A 145 7.71 -8.51 15.83
C GLY A 145 6.25 -8.05 15.92
N PHE A 146 5.99 -6.75 15.92
CA PHE A 146 4.64 -6.18 15.91
C PHE A 146 4.06 -6.15 14.50
N VAL A 147 4.82 -5.67 13.50
CA VAL A 147 4.33 -5.63 12.11
C VAL A 147 4.11 -7.05 11.55
N LEU A 148 4.90 -8.03 11.98
CA LEU A 148 4.71 -9.44 11.60
C LEU A 148 3.60 -10.15 12.39
N ALA A 149 2.94 -9.47 13.34
CA ALA A 149 1.81 -10.05 14.06
C ALA A 149 0.51 -9.88 13.27
N ARG A 150 -0.34 -10.89 13.32
CA ARG A 150 -1.69 -10.85 12.76
C ARG A 150 -2.54 -9.78 13.45
N PHE A 151 -3.39 -9.12 12.68
CA PHE A 151 -4.49 -8.33 13.24
C PHE A 151 -5.42 -9.25 14.04
N SER A 152 -5.90 -8.75 15.17
CA SER A 152 -7.03 -9.36 15.87
C SER A 152 -8.33 -9.15 15.07
N PRO A 153 -9.40 -9.93 15.34
CA PRO A 153 -10.68 -9.73 14.64
C PRO A 153 -11.23 -8.30 14.76
N ALA A 154 -11.08 -7.67 15.92
CA ALA A 154 -11.52 -6.29 16.12
C ALA A 154 -10.68 -5.29 15.31
N GLU A 155 -9.37 -5.50 15.21
CA GLU A 155 -8.50 -4.66 14.37
C GLU A 155 -8.81 -4.84 12.88
N LEU A 156 -9.11 -6.06 12.42
CA LEU A 156 -9.53 -6.31 11.04
C LEU A 156 -10.82 -5.55 10.70
N GLN A 157 -11.80 -5.48 11.61
CA GLN A 157 -13.00 -4.66 11.39
C GLN A 157 -12.68 -3.17 11.18
N VAL A 158 -11.64 -2.65 11.86
CA VAL A 158 -11.18 -1.27 11.63
C VAL A 158 -10.50 -1.15 10.26
N VAL A 159 -9.70 -2.13 9.86
CA VAL A 159 -9.10 -2.18 8.52
C VAL A 159 -10.18 -2.22 7.46
N ASP A 160 -11.18 -3.09 7.58
CA ASP A 160 -12.28 -3.24 6.61
C ASP A 160 -13.05 -1.93 6.41
N LYS A 161 -13.31 -1.20 7.51
CA LYS A 161 -13.94 0.14 7.46
C LYS A 161 -13.05 1.20 6.80
N LEU A 162 -11.73 1.03 6.85
CA LEU A 162 -10.77 1.94 6.23
C LEU A 162 -10.64 1.73 4.71
N LEU A 163 -10.89 0.51 4.19
CA LEU A 163 -10.66 0.18 2.78
C LEU A 163 -11.43 1.08 1.79
N PRO A 164 -12.73 1.41 1.99
CA PRO A 164 -13.44 2.33 1.09
C PRO A 164 -12.83 3.72 1.06
N PHE A 165 -12.36 4.23 2.21
CA PHE A 165 -11.71 5.54 2.27
C PHE A 165 -10.37 5.57 1.54
N LEU A 166 -9.59 4.48 1.62
CA LEU A 166 -8.37 4.35 0.83
C LEU A 166 -8.68 4.33 -0.68
N GLU A 167 -9.76 3.64 -1.08
CA GLU A 167 -10.25 3.62 -2.45
C GLU A 167 -10.63 5.01 -2.95
N GLU A 168 -11.38 5.79 -2.16
CA GLU A 168 -11.68 7.19 -2.49
C GLU A 168 -10.42 8.03 -2.67
N GLY A 169 -9.39 7.81 -1.85
CA GLY A 169 -8.09 8.44 -2.01
C GLY A 169 -7.40 8.07 -3.33
N VAL A 170 -7.48 6.79 -3.74
CA VAL A 170 -6.96 6.33 -5.04
C VAL A 170 -7.79 6.91 -6.18
N GLU A 171 -9.11 6.95 -6.06
CA GLU A 171 -10.02 7.57 -7.03
C GLU A 171 -9.65 9.03 -7.28
N MET A 172 -9.53 9.81 -6.20
CA MET A 172 -9.15 11.22 -6.27
C MET A 172 -7.79 11.42 -6.94
N LEU A 173 -6.83 10.55 -6.60
CA LEU A 173 -5.49 10.58 -7.16
C LEU A 173 -5.48 10.29 -8.66
N LEU A 174 -6.35 9.39 -9.13
CA LEU A 174 -6.44 8.99 -10.54
C LEU A 174 -7.29 9.92 -11.40
N LYS A 175 -8.44 10.39 -10.89
CA LYS A 175 -9.38 11.26 -11.63
C LYS A 175 -9.00 12.73 -11.61
N ARG A 176 -8.33 13.19 -10.55
CA ARG A 176 -7.91 14.58 -10.39
C ARG A 176 -6.39 14.66 -10.39
N ASP A 177 -5.80 14.81 -9.22
CA ASP A 177 -4.36 14.97 -9.04
C ASP A 177 -3.95 14.60 -7.61
N LEU A 178 -2.63 14.63 -7.36
CA LEU A 178 -2.07 14.34 -6.06
C LEU A 178 -2.54 15.31 -4.98
N GLN A 179 -2.69 16.60 -5.29
CA GLN A 179 -3.07 17.61 -4.30
C GLN A 179 -4.49 17.37 -3.80
N ALA A 180 -5.42 17.07 -4.69
CA ALA A 180 -6.81 16.76 -4.35
C ALA A 180 -6.90 15.48 -3.50
N ALA A 181 -6.14 14.45 -3.85
CA ALA A 181 -6.06 13.22 -3.06
C ALA A 181 -5.44 13.47 -1.67
N MET A 182 -4.38 14.29 -1.59
CA MET A 182 -3.76 14.66 -0.32
C MET A 182 -4.72 15.47 0.55
N ASN A 183 -5.48 16.40 -0.03
CA ASN A 183 -6.48 17.18 0.73
C ASN A 183 -7.55 16.28 1.34
N LEU A 184 -8.03 15.26 0.60
CA LEU A 184 -8.99 14.29 1.13
C LEU A 184 -8.35 13.43 2.24
N VAL A 185 -7.28 12.70 1.91
CA VAL A 185 -6.70 11.68 2.79
C VAL A 185 -6.04 12.29 4.03
N ASN A 186 -5.47 13.49 3.92
CA ASN A 186 -4.79 14.14 5.03
C ASN A 186 -5.72 15.07 5.85
N ALA A 187 -6.96 15.31 5.43
CA ALA A 187 -7.92 16.03 6.25
C ALA A 187 -8.57 15.12 7.30
N SER A 188 -8.75 13.82 7.00
CA SER A 188 -9.34 12.87 7.94
C SER A 188 -8.42 12.64 9.14
N THR A 189 -8.97 12.74 10.35
CA THR A 189 -8.35 12.20 11.55
C THR A 189 -8.78 10.74 11.73
N GLY A 190 -7.97 9.93 12.40
CA GLY A 190 -8.32 8.52 12.65
C GLY A 190 -9.61 8.31 13.47
N ALA A 191 -10.13 9.38 14.11
CA ALA A 191 -11.40 9.37 14.83
C ALA A 191 -12.61 9.48 13.89
N ASP A 192 -12.51 10.31 12.85
CA ASP A 192 -13.61 10.61 11.92
C ASP A 192 -14.08 9.36 11.15
N LEU A 193 -13.17 8.40 10.93
CA LEU A 193 -13.42 7.15 10.20
C LEU A 193 -13.97 6.02 11.10
N GLN A 194 -13.98 6.20 12.42
CA GLN A 194 -14.54 5.24 13.37
C GLN A 194 -16.01 5.55 13.72
N GLU A 195 -16.43 6.81 13.60
CA GLU A 195 -17.76 7.31 14.01
C GLU A 195 -18.82 7.33 12.88
N SER A 196 -18.48 6.94 11.65
CA SER A 196 -19.43 6.92 10.51
C SER A 196 -20.43 5.74 10.53
N VAL A 197 -20.97 5.39 11.71
CA VAL A 197 -21.98 4.33 11.92
C VAL A 197 -23.37 4.92 12.05
#